data_AF-A0A1W2TSE4-F1
#
_entry.id   AF-A0A1W2TSE4-F1
#
_cell.length_a   1.000
_cell.length_b   1.000
_cell.length_c   1.000
_cell.angle_alpha   90.00
_cell.angle_beta   90.00
_cell.angle_gamma   90.00
#
_symmetry.space_group_name_H-M   'P 1'
#
loop_
_entity.id
_entity.type
_entity.pdbx_description
1 polymer ?
#
loop_
_entity_poly.entity_id
_entity_poly.type
_entity_poly.pdbx_seq_one_letter_code
_entity_poly.pdbx_strand_id
1 'polypeptide(L)'
;MAFNQPQKWSPEPYQEIIDIFLLDSTMLWPYPEPSQTYRAAPREESLAHFNQKYAHKALNASNRLTMDEIELVRRHLSDLFYEAAALCLRFQPPFSHGWTRRRLMPEPEVSLRISELDLWNKQTAVYFIGDSHCSGYDNGYTDGRLGAYIYREWHRVHDGRPNLQRYNFFAKALHVTKSLESFDVAAVIDTHRRLCNSMSARLNEEVIFRYHFLVREMKRKYYPQADIAKTWREHGFTMGHLFRAVLLVADENVFPETCPVQPESELNDDSTLKEIAAWLERLMPECRVLMVRTGDDAHLSRPVSFASLVDPSNSDQGDGSGQVDMVRVTVPVAIRFLHELQVQEEAAYLDLRRVADRMTEERESACREWVDSVMRHAEDVGMDGNEYTWKAVRRMWAARDGETFSAVQGDETRLFPLYSWTSIW
;
A
#
# COMPACT_ATOMS: atom_id res chain seq x y z
N MET A 1 -7.33 -10.97 -45.48
CA MET A 1 -7.01 -10.95 -44.05
C MET A 1 -7.79 -9.80 -43.45
N ALA A 2 -8.89 -10.09 -42.76
CA ALA A 2 -9.78 -9.08 -42.18
C ALA A 2 -9.33 -8.80 -40.75
N PHE A 3 -8.98 -7.55 -40.47
CA PHE A 3 -8.80 -7.04 -39.11
C PHE A 3 -10.17 -7.08 -38.41
N ASN A 4 -10.31 -7.89 -37.38
CA ASN A 4 -11.51 -7.88 -36.53
C ASN A 4 -11.58 -6.51 -35.82
N GLN A 5 -12.71 -5.82 -36.02
CA GLN A 5 -13.01 -4.55 -35.37
C GLN A 5 -13.02 -4.72 -33.84
N PRO A 6 -12.56 -3.72 -33.08
CA PRO A 6 -12.73 -3.71 -31.63
C PRO A 6 -14.23 -3.68 -31.31
N GLN A 7 -14.68 -4.65 -30.50
CA GLN A 7 -16.04 -4.72 -29.99
C GLN A 7 -16.32 -3.41 -29.22
N LYS A 8 -17.28 -2.61 -29.69
CA LYS A 8 -17.67 -1.35 -29.03
C LYS A 8 -18.24 -1.67 -27.65
N TRP A 9 -17.57 -1.18 -26.61
CA TRP A 9 -18.07 -1.20 -25.24
C TRP A 9 -19.08 -0.07 -25.06
N SER A 10 -20.25 -0.40 -24.51
CA SER A 10 -21.19 0.62 -24.03
C SER A 10 -20.67 1.15 -22.69
N PRO A 11 -20.65 2.47 -22.45
CA PRO A 11 -20.47 2.99 -21.10
C PRO A 11 -21.64 2.48 -20.24
N GLU A 12 -21.34 1.75 -19.17
CA GLU A 12 -22.37 1.27 -18.24
C GLU A 12 -22.79 2.43 -17.33
N PRO A 13 -24.10 2.68 -17.17
CA PRO A 13 -24.58 3.65 -16.19
C PRO A 13 -24.28 3.12 -14.78
N TYR A 14 -23.62 3.94 -13.96
CA TYR A 14 -23.48 3.70 -12.53
C TYR A 14 -24.89 3.57 -11.93
N GLN A 15 -25.31 2.33 -11.66
CA GLN A 15 -26.55 2.08 -10.94
C GLN A 15 -26.40 2.61 -9.52
N GLU A 16 -27.38 3.43 -9.12
CA GLU A 16 -27.49 4.07 -7.81
C GLU A 16 -27.04 3.11 -6.71
N ILE A 17 -25.96 3.48 -6.02
CA ILE A 17 -25.50 2.79 -4.82
C ILE A 17 -26.60 2.99 -3.78
N ILE A 18 -27.50 2.01 -3.69
CA ILE A 18 -28.55 1.96 -2.67
C ILE A 18 -27.87 1.88 -1.31
N ASP A 19 -28.26 2.79 -0.43
CA ASP A 19 -27.96 2.89 0.99
C ASP A 19 -27.76 1.53 1.70
N ILE A 20 -26.49 1.10 1.82
CA ILE A 20 -26.08 0.04 2.74
C ILE A 20 -25.68 0.71 4.06
N PHE A 21 -26.67 1.16 4.81
CA PHE A 21 -26.51 1.44 6.24
C PHE A 21 -26.30 0.11 6.96
N LEU A 22 -25.28 0.04 7.82
CA LEU A 22 -24.78 -1.11 8.60
C LEU A 22 -23.62 -1.85 7.94
N LEU A 23 -22.45 -1.21 7.91
CA LEU A 23 -21.19 -1.90 7.70
C LEU A 23 -20.34 -1.81 8.98
N ASP A 24 -20.13 -2.99 9.54
CA ASP A 24 -19.56 -3.34 10.84
C ASP A 24 -18.07 -2.92 10.98
N SER A 25 -17.59 -2.85 12.22
CA SER A 25 -16.21 -2.58 12.68
C SER A 25 -15.10 -3.29 11.86
N THR A 26 -15.45 -4.42 11.24
CA THR A 26 -14.61 -5.26 10.37
C THR A 26 -14.23 -4.58 9.05
N MET A 27 -14.93 -3.51 8.67
CA MET A 27 -14.62 -2.67 7.51
C MET A 27 -13.49 -1.68 7.73
N LEU A 28 -13.03 -1.47 8.98
CA LEU A 28 -11.95 -0.55 9.34
C LEU A 28 -10.60 -1.24 9.52
N TRP A 29 -10.52 -2.57 9.48
CA TRP A 29 -9.24 -3.26 9.44
C TRP A 29 -8.40 -2.73 8.27
N PRO A 30 -7.12 -2.38 8.46
CA PRO A 30 -6.19 -2.78 9.53
C PRO A 30 -6.04 -1.78 10.69
N TYR A 31 -6.92 -0.77 10.78
CA TYR A 31 -6.75 0.28 11.79
C TYR A 31 -6.95 -0.24 13.23
N PRO A 32 -6.21 0.32 14.21
CA PRO A 32 -6.40 -0.01 15.62
C PRO A 32 -7.84 0.25 16.10
N GLU A 33 -8.41 -0.69 16.85
CA GLU A 33 -9.74 -0.54 17.46
C GLU A 33 -9.66 0.10 18.86
N PRO A 34 -10.67 0.87 19.28
CA PRO A 34 -10.83 1.28 20.67
C PRO A 34 -10.85 0.08 21.63
N SER A 35 -10.11 0.18 22.73
CA SER A 35 -10.03 -0.89 23.74
C SER A 35 -10.21 -0.32 25.14
N GLN A 36 -10.77 -1.13 26.04
CA GLN A 36 -10.83 -0.82 27.46
C GLN A 36 -9.46 -0.90 28.14
N THR A 37 -8.52 -1.64 27.55
CA THR A 37 -7.16 -1.80 28.06
C THR A 37 -6.15 -1.67 26.93
N TYR A 38 -5.06 -0.97 27.21
CA TYR A 38 -3.92 -0.86 26.31
C TYR A 38 -2.68 -1.46 26.96
N ARG A 39 -1.67 -1.77 26.15
CA ARG A 39 -0.37 -2.24 26.65
C ARG A 39 0.22 -1.21 27.60
N ALA A 40 0.83 -1.71 28.67
CA ALA A 40 1.60 -0.87 29.57
C ALA A 40 2.83 -0.30 28.85
N ALA A 41 3.33 0.84 29.34
CA ALA A 41 4.55 1.43 28.79
C ALA A 41 5.74 0.46 28.79
N PRO A 42 6.72 0.67 27.88
CA PRO A 42 7.85 -0.23 27.72
C PRO A 42 8.62 -0.42 29.03
N ARG A 43 9.08 -1.66 29.28
CA ARG A 43 9.98 -1.96 30.41
C ARG A 43 11.37 -1.39 30.13
N GLU A 44 12.15 -1.20 31.19
CA GLU A 44 13.49 -0.59 31.14
C GLU A 44 14.43 -1.27 30.12
N GLU A 45 14.37 -2.59 30.00
CA GLU A 45 15.12 -3.38 29.00
C GLU A 45 14.78 -3.01 27.55
N SER A 46 13.53 -2.60 27.29
CA SER A 46 13.07 -2.18 25.96
C SER A 46 13.40 -0.73 25.63
N LEU A 47 13.81 0.07 26.63
CA LEU A 47 14.15 1.49 26.44
C LEU A 47 15.46 1.70 25.71
N ALA A 48 16.39 0.72 25.78
CA ALA A 48 17.67 0.75 25.08
C ALA A 48 17.52 0.98 23.56
N HIS A 49 16.37 0.59 23.01
CA HIS A 49 16.02 0.79 21.62
C HIS A 49 15.44 2.17 21.31
N PHE A 50 15.48 3.18 22.19
CA PHE A 50 14.95 4.51 21.88
C PHE A 50 16.02 5.59 22.04
N ASN A 51 15.73 6.80 21.56
CA ASN A 51 16.57 7.96 21.90
C ASN A 51 16.57 8.17 23.43
N GLN A 52 17.71 7.88 24.06
CA GLN A 52 17.88 7.85 25.52
C GLN A 52 17.61 9.21 26.17
N LYS A 53 17.79 10.31 25.44
CA LYS A 53 17.49 11.68 25.90
C LYS A 53 16.03 11.82 26.34
N TYR A 54 15.12 11.12 25.67
CA TYR A 54 13.68 11.19 25.92
C TYR A 54 13.11 9.92 26.56
N ALA A 55 13.71 8.76 26.29
CA ALA A 55 13.20 7.46 26.75
C ALA A 55 13.01 7.41 28.27
N HIS A 56 13.98 7.91 29.03
CA HIS A 56 13.96 7.95 30.50
C HIS A 56 13.25 9.17 31.08
N LYS A 57 12.84 10.13 30.25
CA LYS A 57 12.12 11.31 30.74
C LYS A 57 10.72 10.89 31.16
N ALA A 58 10.29 11.28 32.36
CA ALA A 58 8.99 10.93 32.92
C ALA A 58 8.20 12.17 33.35
N LEU A 59 6.88 12.08 33.27
CA LEU A 59 5.96 13.06 33.82
C LEU A 59 5.93 12.94 35.35
N ASN A 60 5.93 14.08 36.02
CA ASN A 60 5.92 14.26 37.46
C ASN A 60 5.18 15.57 37.81
N ALA A 61 5.07 15.86 39.11
CA ALA A 61 4.34 17.02 39.60
C ALA A 61 4.88 18.37 39.07
N SER A 62 6.15 18.44 38.68
CA SER A 62 6.86 19.65 38.26
C SER A 62 6.91 19.86 36.75
N ASN A 63 6.48 18.88 35.94
CA ASN A 63 6.51 18.96 34.47
C ASN A 63 5.20 18.45 33.82
N ARG A 64 4.06 18.78 34.43
CA ARG A 64 2.74 18.48 33.88
C ARG A 64 2.57 19.12 32.49
N LEU A 65 1.88 18.40 31.61
CA LEU A 65 1.57 18.88 30.27
C LEU A 65 0.59 20.05 30.32
N THR A 66 0.88 21.07 29.55
CA THR A 66 -0.06 22.15 29.22
C THR A 66 -1.15 21.65 28.26
N MET A 67 -2.24 22.41 28.11
CA MET A 67 -3.30 22.07 27.15
C MET A 67 -2.78 22.00 25.70
N ASP A 68 -1.86 22.89 25.33
CA ASP A 68 -1.24 22.88 24.00
C ASP A 68 -0.37 21.62 23.80
N GLU A 69 0.37 21.20 24.83
CA GLU A 69 1.15 19.95 24.78
C GLU A 69 0.25 18.72 24.74
N ILE A 70 -0.91 18.74 25.40
CA ILE A 70 -1.92 17.67 25.29
C ILE A 70 -2.45 17.57 23.85
N GLU A 71 -2.71 18.69 23.19
CA GLU A 71 -3.14 18.70 21.80
C GLU A 71 -2.04 18.15 20.86
N LEU A 72 -0.77 18.48 21.11
CA LEU A 72 0.36 17.88 20.38
C LEU A 72 0.47 16.37 20.63
N VAL A 73 0.22 15.90 21.85
CA VAL A 73 0.16 14.47 22.16
C VAL A 73 -0.95 13.79 21.38
N ARG A 74 -2.16 14.39 21.31
CA ARG A 74 -3.28 13.86 20.53
C ARG A 74 -2.94 13.75 19.04
N ARG A 75 -2.23 14.73 18.46
CA ARG A 75 -1.75 14.66 17.07
C ARG A 75 -0.77 13.52 16.86
N HIS A 76 0.20 13.32 17.76
CA HIS A 76 1.12 12.19 17.66
C HIS A 76 0.45 10.83 17.89
N LEU A 77 -0.62 10.77 18.69
CA LEU A 77 -1.46 9.58 18.77
C LEU A 77 -2.14 9.31 17.42
N SER A 78 -2.69 10.33 16.75
CA SER A 78 -3.23 10.17 15.40
C SER A 78 -2.18 9.62 14.43
N ASP A 79 -0.94 10.11 14.47
CA ASP A 79 0.12 9.56 13.62
C ASP A 79 0.39 8.07 13.93
N LEU A 80 0.49 7.71 15.21
CA LEU A 80 0.66 6.32 15.66
C LEU A 80 -0.49 5.40 15.19
N PHE A 81 -1.72 5.91 15.07
CA PHE A 81 -2.86 5.17 14.55
C PHE A 81 -2.66 4.74 13.08
N TYR A 82 -2.23 5.66 12.22
CA TYR A 82 -1.95 5.35 10.81
C TYR A 82 -0.71 4.47 10.65
N GLU A 83 0.33 4.71 11.45
CA GLU A 83 1.56 3.91 11.45
C GLU A 83 1.30 2.46 11.88
N ALA A 84 0.48 2.26 12.91
CA ALA A 84 0.10 0.93 13.36
C ALA A 84 -0.65 0.16 12.26
N ALA A 85 -1.57 0.83 11.55
CA ALA A 85 -2.30 0.26 10.42
C ALA A 85 -1.37 -0.16 9.28
N ALA A 86 -0.41 0.71 8.91
CA ALA A 86 0.60 0.42 7.90
C ALA A 86 1.50 -0.77 8.30
N LEU A 87 1.93 -0.80 9.57
CA LEU A 87 2.72 -1.90 10.12
C LEU A 87 1.93 -3.21 10.14
N CYS A 88 0.64 -3.18 10.47
CA CYS A 88 -0.24 -4.34 10.45
C CYS A 88 -0.37 -4.92 9.03
N LEU A 89 -0.61 -4.10 8.00
CA LEU A 89 -0.66 -4.59 6.61
C LEU A 89 0.64 -5.24 6.19
N ARG A 90 1.77 -4.69 6.59
CA ARG A 90 3.08 -5.24 6.25
C ARG A 90 3.20 -6.72 6.61
N PHE A 91 2.65 -7.18 7.73
CA PHE A 91 2.78 -8.58 8.15
C PHE A 91 1.76 -9.51 7.49
N GLN A 92 0.78 -8.97 6.78
CA GLN A 92 -0.32 -9.75 6.25
C GLN A 92 0.10 -10.48 4.99
N PRO A 93 -0.20 -11.79 4.85
CA PRO A 93 0.29 -12.60 3.75
C PRO A 93 0.10 -12.00 2.34
N PRO A 94 -1.05 -11.34 2.01
CA PRO A 94 -1.22 -10.70 0.71
C PRO A 94 -0.20 -9.58 0.40
N PHE A 95 0.42 -8.99 1.43
CA PHE A 95 1.35 -7.87 1.32
C PHE A 95 2.80 -8.24 1.68
N SER A 96 3.05 -9.08 2.69
CA SER A 96 4.40 -9.55 3.04
C SER A 96 4.97 -10.56 2.05
N HIS A 97 4.11 -11.45 1.53
CA HIS A 97 4.53 -12.60 0.72
C HIS A 97 4.28 -12.38 -0.78
N GLY A 98 3.36 -11.48 -1.12
CA GLY A 98 2.90 -11.23 -2.50
C GLY A 98 3.94 -10.58 -3.41
N TRP A 99 5.06 -10.08 -2.90
CA TRP A 99 6.12 -9.43 -3.69
C TRP A 99 7.33 -10.33 -3.94
N THR A 100 7.15 -11.66 -3.97
CA THR A 100 8.24 -12.59 -4.25
C THR A 100 7.91 -13.52 -5.42
N ARG A 101 8.73 -13.48 -6.49
CA ARG A 101 8.59 -14.34 -7.70
C ARG A 101 8.66 -15.85 -7.40
N ARG A 102 9.12 -16.26 -6.22
CA ARG A 102 9.52 -17.66 -5.97
C ARG A 102 8.38 -18.63 -5.67
N ARG A 103 7.27 -18.24 -5.00
CA ARG A 103 6.20 -19.20 -4.61
C ARG A 103 4.80 -18.61 -4.36
N LEU A 104 4.61 -17.29 -4.38
CA LEU A 104 3.46 -16.66 -3.70
C LEU A 104 2.76 -15.57 -4.52
N MET A 105 3.35 -15.09 -5.62
CA MET A 105 2.62 -14.29 -6.59
C MET A 105 1.65 -15.20 -7.34
N PRO A 106 0.36 -14.85 -7.38
CA PRO A 106 -0.58 -15.67 -8.12
C PRO A 106 -0.39 -15.44 -9.63
N GLU A 107 -0.45 -16.52 -10.41
CA GLU A 107 -0.51 -16.41 -11.86
C GLU A 107 -1.86 -15.79 -12.25
N PRO A 108 -1.89 -14.88 -13.24
CA PRO A 108 -3.11 -14.21 -13.68
C PRO A 108 -4.16 -15.16 -14.29
N GLU A 109 -3.78 -16.40 -14.63
CA GLU A 109 -4.66 -17.43 -15.20
C GLU A 109 -5.30 -18.36 -14.15
N VAL A 110 -4.93 -18.25 -12.86
CA VAL A 110 -5.54 -19.07 -11.81
C VAL A 110 -7.00 -18.65 -11.65
N SER A 111 -7.92 -19.62 -11.78
CA SER A 111 -9.34 -19.44 -11.43
C SER A 111 -9.43 -18.76 -10.08
N LEU A 112 -9.78 -17.46 -10.09
CA LEU A 112 -9.91 -16.67 -8.87
C LEU A 112 -10.81 -17.44 -7.91
N ARG A 113 -10.45 -17.61 -6.64
CA ARG A 113 -11.48 -18.08 -5.71
C ARG A 113 -12.42 -16.91 -5.45
N ILE A 114 -13.70 -17.21 -5.30
CA ILE A 114 -14.73 -16.22 -5.00
C ILE A 114 -14.25 -15.32 -3.84
N SER A 115 -13.73 -15.92 -2.77
CA SER A 115 -13.22 -15.24 -1.58
C SER A 115 -11.95 -14.39 -1.77
N GLU A 116 -11.42 -14.24 -2.99
CA GLU A 116 -10.17 -13.53 -3.26
C GLU A 116 -10.41 -12.22 -4.05
N LEU A 117 -11.62 -11.96 -4.57
CA LEU A 117 -11.87 -10.86 -5.51
C LEU A 117 -11.43 -9.48 -4.97
N ASP A 118 -11.63 -9.23 -3.68
CA ASP A 118 -11.19 -8.03 -2.95
C ASP A 118 -9.66 -7.92 -2.82
N LEU A 119 -8.95 -9.05 -2.83
CA LEU A 119 -7.49 -9.11 -2.82
C LEU A 119 -6.86 -8.83 -4.20
N TRP A 120 -7.63 -8.97 -5.27
CA TRP A 120 -7.18 -8.76 -6.65
C TRP A 120 -7.51 -7.38 -7.18
N ASN A 121 -8.64 -6.85 -6.73
CA ASN A 121 -9.14 -5.58 -7.18
C ASN A 121 -8.43 -4.41 -6.49
N LYS A 122 -7.43 -3.85 -7.18
CA LYS A 122 -6.59 -2.73 -6.75
C LYS A 122 -6.69 -1.61 -7.77
N GLN A 123 -6.01 -0.48 -7.57
CA GLN A 123 -5.99 0.59 -8.57
C GLN A 123 -5.16 0.20 -9.80
N THR A 124 -4.12 -0.62 -9.64
CA THR A 124 -3.30 -1.13 -10.75
C THR A 124 -2.74 -2.53 -10.45
N ALA A 125 -2.10 -3.15 -11.45
CA ALA A 125 -1.33 -4.37 -11.31
C ALA A 125 0.16 -4.12 -11.60
N VAL A 126 1.05 -4.83 -10.90
CA VAL A 126 2.50 -4.83 -11.15
C VAL A 126 2.92 -6.23 -11.57
N TYR A 127 3.29 -6.37 -12.83
CA TYR A 127 3.73 -7.63 -13.42
C TYR A 127 5.24 -7.79 -13.28
N PHE A 128 5.66 -8.89 -12.66
CA PHE A 128 7.06 -9.28 -12.55
C PHE A 128 7.38 -10.31 -13.63
N ILE A 129 8.35 -9.98 -14.50
CA ILE A 129 8.69 -10.80 -15.67
C ILE A 129 9.99 -11.57 -15.45
N GLY A 130 9.96 -12.88 -15.71
CA GLY A 130 11.15 -13.74 -15.76
C GLY A 130 11.21 -14.82 -14.68
N ASP A 131 12.10 -15.79 -14.88
CA ASP A 131 12.32 -16.90 -13.95
C ASP A 131 13.18 -16.48 -12.75
N SER A 132 12.91 -17.06 -11.58
CA SER A 132 13.52 -16.71 -10.29
C SER A 132 15.02 -17.02 -10.15
N HIS A 133 15.71 -17.24 -11.26
CA HIS A 133 17.16 -17.31 -11.34
C HIS A 133 17.76 -15.91 -11.13
N CYS A 134 17.60 -15.42 -9.91
CA CYS A 134 18.43 -14.40 -9.31
C CYS A 134 19.85 -14.95 -9.17
N SER A 135 20.56 -15.13 -10.29
CA SER A 135 21.99 -15.47 -10.31
C SER A 135 22.85 -14.26 -10.67
N GLY A 136 22.37 -13.03 -10.41
CA GLY A 136 23.07 -11.81 -10.83
C GLY A 136 22.88 -10.57 -9.97
N TYR A 137 22.39 -10.67 -8.74
CA TYR A 137 22.31 -9.50 -7.84
C TYR A 137 22.98 -9.80 -6.49
N ASP A 138 24.30 -9.85 -6.50
CA ASP A 138 25.18 -9.96 -5.31
C ASP A 138 25.08 -8.74 -4.36
N ASN A 139 24.17 -7.79 -4.64
CA ASN A 139 24.06 -6.50 -3.96
C ASN A 139 22.85 -6.44 -2.99
N GLY A 140 22.12 -7.54 -2.80
CA GLY A 140 21.04 -7.65 -1.80
C GLY A 140 19.63 -7.21 -2.26
N TYR A 141 19.41 -6.78 -3.49
CA TYR A 141 18.05 -6.48 -3.97
C TYR A 141 17.13 -7.71 -3.99
N THR A 142 15.83 -7.48 -3.76
CA THR A 142 14.76 -8.48 -3.95
C THR A 142 13.51 -7.81 -4.51
N ASP A 143 12.65 -8.58 -5.20
CA ASP A 143 11.31 -8.09 -5.62
C ASP A 143 10.48 -7.59 -4.41
N GLY A 144 10.71 -8.18 -3.24
CA GLY A 144 10.09 -7.75 -1.99
C GLY A 144 10.50 -6.33 -1.60
N ARG A 145 11.76 -5.96 -1.85
CA ARG A 145 12.27 -4.59 -1.63
C ARG A 145 11.67 -3.60 -2.63
N LEU A 146 11.49 -3.98 -3.90
CA LEU A 146 10.77 -3.14 -4.86
C LEU A 146 9.32 -2.92 -4.42
N GLY A 147 8.63 -3.99 -4.01
CA GLY A 147 7.27 -3.92 -3.49
C GLY A 147 7.14 -3.02 -2.26
N ALA A 148 8.07 -3.13 -1.32
CA ALA A 148 8.16 -2.25 -0.17
C ALA A 148 8.35 -0.79 -0.58
N TYR A 149 9.20 -0.53 -1.59
CA TYR A 149 9.43 0.83 -2.07
C TYR A 149 8.21 1.42 -2.79
N ILE A 150 7.52 0.62 -3.59
CA ILE A 150 6.23 0.96 -4.23
C ILE A 150 5.19 1.33 -3.16
N TYR A 151 5.07 0.53 -2.09
CA TYR A 151 4.19 0.81 -0.96
C TYR A 151 4.56 2.12 -0.24
N ARG A 152 5.87 2.37 -0.09
CA ARG A 152 6.41 3.60 0.50
C ARG A 152 6.03 4.84 -0.30
N GLU A 153 6.23 4.83 -1.61
CA GLU A 153 5.86 5.96 -2.47
C GLU A 153 4.34 6.18 -2.49
N TRP A 154 3.54 5.12 -2.35
CA TRP A 154 2.09 5.25 -2.19
C TRP A 154 1.69 5.97 -0.92
N HIS A 155 2.29 5.61 0.21
CA HIS A 155 2.09 6.39 1.43
C HIS A 155 2.52 7.86 1.25
N ARG A 156 3.61 8.12 0.51
CA ARG A 156 4.11 9.48 0.27
C ARG A 156 3.09 10.38 -0.41
N VAL A 157 2.45 9.88 -1.48
CA VAL A 157 1.47 10.67 -2.24
C VAL A 157 0.17 10.93 -1.46
N HIS A 158 -0.03 10.21 -0.35
CA HIS A 158 -1.14 10.38 0.59
C HIS A 158 -0.73 11.04 1.92
N ASP A 159 0.42 11.73 1.98
CA ASP A 159 0.93 12.36 3.20
C ASP A 159 1.02 11.41 4.41
N GLY A 160 1.34 10.14 4.15
CA GLY A 160 1.42 9.07 5.15
C GLY A 160 0.08 8.48 5.58
N ARG A 161 -1.04 8.97 5.04
CA ARG A 161 -2.41 8.61 5.45
C ARG A 161 -3.27 8.17 4.26
N PRO A 162 -2.95 7.07 3.55
CA PRO A 162 -3.90 6.51 2.58
C PRO A 162 -5.05 5.81 3.29
N ASN A 163 -6.16 5.63 2.58
CA ASN A 163 -7.27 4.78 3.02
C ASN A 163 -6.86 3.32 2.88
N LEU A 164 -6.43 2.68 3.97
CA LEU A 164 -5.98 1.29 4.02
C LEU A 164 -7.09 0.29 4.30
N GLN A 165 -8.25 0.79 4.75
CA GLN A 165 -9.32 -0.09 5.17
C GLN A 165 -9.85 -0.93 4.00
N ARG A 166 -10.47 -2.08 4.30
CA ARG A 166 -11.01 -3.01 3.27
C ARG A 166 -9.94 -3.51 2.29
N TYR A 167 -8.72 -3.75 2.79
CA TYR A 167 -7.56 -4.18 1.99
C TYR A 167 -7.19 -3.22 0.86
N ASN A 168 -7.53 -1.93 0.99
CA ASN A 168 -7.31 -0.95 -0.06
C ASN A 168 -5.82 -0.55 -0.13
N PHE A 169 -5.07 -1.35 -0.87
CA PHE A 169 -3.74 -1.04 -1.35
C PHE A 169 -3.81 -0.77 -2.85
N PHE A 170 -2.97 0.10 -3.37
CA PHE A 170 -3.15 0.58 -4.74
C PHE A 170 -2.74 -0.44 -5.80
N ALA A 171 -1.89 -1.42 -5.49
CA ALA A 171 -1.35 -2.32 -6.51
C ALA A 171 -1.46 -3.81 -6.17
N LYS A 172 -1.66 -4.65 -7.17
CA LYS A 172 -1.54 -6.10 -7.05
C LYS A 172 -0.28 -6.59 -7.75
N ALA A 173 0.62 -7.25 -7.03
CA ALA A 173 1.78 -7.87 -7.65
C ALA A 173 1.42 -9.24 -8.27
N LEU A 174 1.82 -9.44 -9.52
CA LEU A 174 1.50 -10.59 -10.36
C LEU A 174 2.77 -11.13 -11.02
N HIS A 175 2.82 -12.44 -11.22
CA HIS A 175 3.94 -13.09 -11.91
C HIS A 175 3.50 -13.62 -13.26
N VAL A 176 4.38 -13.48 -14.25
CA VAL A 176 4.24 -14.11 -15.56
C VAL A 176 5.50 -14.93 -15.81
N THR A 177 5.34 -16.26 -15.75
CA THR A 177 6.37 -17.27 -15.99
C THR A 177 6.81 -17.19 -17.46
N LYS A 178 8.11 -17.01 -17.72
CA LYS A 178 8.63 -16.94 -19.10
C LYS A 178 8.51 -18.33 -19.73
N SER A 179 7.65 -18.50 -20.73
CA SER A 179 7.92 -19.43 -21.84
C SER A 179 8.45 -18.71 -23.07
N LEU A 180 8.57 -17.38 -23.02
CA LEU A 180 8.92 -16.54 -24.16
C LEU A 180 10.39 -16.15 -24.06
N GLU A 181 11.17 -16.56 -25.06
CA GLU A 181 12.58 -16.20 -25.23
C GLU A 181 12.80 -14.68 -25.37
N SER A 182 11.73 -13.89 -25.49
CA SER A 182 11.71 -12.42 -25.45
C SER A 182 10.48 -11.90 -24.69
N PHE A 183 10.63 -10.81 -23.96
CA PHE A 183 9.51 -10.13 -23.28
C PHE A 183 8.53 -9.54 -24.32
N ASP A 184 7.25 -9.90 -24.23
CA ASP A 184 6.18 -9.37 -25.08
C ASP A 184 5.13 -8.62 -24.23
N VAL A 185 5.10 -7.30 -24.38
CA VAL A 185 4.12 -6.43 -23.72
C VAL A 185 2.69 -6.78 -24.15
N ALA A 186 2.47 -7.18 -25.41
CA ALA A 186 1.14 -7.53 -25.90
C ALA A 186 0.59 -8.77 -25.18
N ALA A 187 1.44 -9.75 -24.89
CA ALA A 187 1.07 -10.92 -24.10
C ALA A 187 0.69 -10.56 -22.65
N VAL A 188 1.39 -9.60 -22.03
CA VAL A 188 1.04 -9.08 -20.69
C VAL A 188 -0.32 -8.38 -20.72
N ILE A 189 -0.56 -7.51 -21.72
CA ILE A 189 -1.85 -6.83 -21.89
C ILE A 189 -2.98 -7.83 -22.09
N ASP A 190 -2.79 -8.84 -22.95
CA ASP A 190 -3.82 -9.86 -23.19
C ASP A 190 -4.13 -10.67 -21.92
N THR A 191 -3.10 -11.05 -21.18
CA THR A 191 -3.23 -11.74 -19.90
C THR A 191 -3.97 -10.89 -18.88
N HIS A 192 -3.64 -9.60 -18.79
CA HIS A 192 -4.34 -8.66 -17.93
C HIS A 192 -5.81 -8.49 -18.33
N ARG A 193 -6.11 -8.43 -19.64
CA ARG A 193 -7.48 -8.38 -20.15
C ARG A 193 -8.27 -9.63 -19.79
N ARG A 194 -7.68 -10.82 -19.88
CA ARG A 194 -8.30 -12.08 -19.47
C ARG A 194 -8.60 -12.10 -17.97
N LEU A 195 -7.69 -11.57 -17.14
CA LEU A 195 -7.92 -11.37 -15.71
C LEU A 195 -9.09 -10.42 -15.44
N CYS A 196 -9.10 -9.24 -16.08
CA CYS A 196 -10.18 -8.26 -15.95
C CYS A 196 -11.54 -8.85 -16.36
N ASN A 197 -11.61 -9.57 -17.48
CA ASN A 197 -12.83 -10.23 -17.92
C ASN A 197 -13.32 -11.27 -16.90
N SER A 198 -12.40 -12.05 -16.34
CA SER A 198 -12.70 -13.06 -15.32
C SER A 198 -13.21 -12.42 -14.03
N MET A 199 -12.60 -11.31 -13.59
CA MET A 199 -13.07 -10.55 -12.43
C MET A 199 -14.45 -9.92 -12.69
N SER A 200 -14.64 -9.32 -13.87
CA SER A 200 -15.89 -8.66 -14.25
C SER A 200 -17.06 -9.65 -14.27
N ALA A 201 -16.85 -10.85 -14.83
CA ALA A 201 -17.85 -11.91 -14.82
C ALA A 201 -18.26 -12.31 -13.39
N ARG A 202 -17.28 -12.38 -12.47
CA ARG A 202 -17.50 -12.77 -11.07
C ARG A 202 -18.16 -11.70 -10.21
N LEU A 203 -18.08 -10.42 -10.60
CA LEU A 203 -18.74 -9.35 -9.85
C LEU A 203 -20.26 -9.54 -9.74
N ASN A 204 -20.85 -10.28 -10.68
CA ASN A 204 -22.28 -10.60 -10.71
C ASN A 204 -22.62 -11.96 -10.08
N GLU A 205 -21.62 -12.69 -9.56
CA GLU A 205 -21.87 -13.94 -8.82
C GLU A 205 -22.31 -13.62 -7.40
N GLU A 206 -23.38 -14.30 -6.95
CA GLU A 206 -23.87 -14.20 -5.58
C GLU A 206 -22.89 -14.84 -4.60
N VAL A 207 -22.61 -14.11 -3.52
CA VAL A 207 -21.73 -14.54 -2.44
C VAL A 207 -22.35 -14.28 -1.09
N ILE A 208 -22.09 -15.23 -0.20
CA ILE A 208 -22.31 -15.07 1.23
C ILE A 208 -20.94 -14.78 1.83
N PHE A 209 -20.69 -13.53 2.22
CA PHE A 209 -19.45 -13.16 2.88
C PHE A 209 -19.39 -13.79 4.27
N ARG A 210 -18.69 -14.92 4.34
CA ARG A 210 -18.15 -15.44 5.59
C ARG A 210 -16.74 -14.89 5.68
N TYR A 211 -16.52 -13.88 6.52
CA TYR A 211 -15.19 -13.31 6.80
C TYR A 211 -14.29 -14.36 7.46
N HIS A 212 -13.86 -15.38 6.71
CA HIS A 212 -13.14 -16.54 7.22
C HIS A 212 -11.67 -16.21 7.57
N PHE A 213 -11.11 -15.16 6.98
CA PHE A 213 -9.69 -14.80 7.13
C PHE A 213 -9.38 -14.11 8.46
N LEU A 214 -10.36 -13.44 9.10
CA LEU A 214 -10.21 -12.78 10.40
C LEU A 214 -10.46 -13.71 11.60
N VAL A 215 -10.95 -14.94 11.35
CA VAL A 215 -11.44 -15.87 12.39
C VAL A 215 -10.32 -16.47 13.24
N ARG A 216 -9.05 -16.33 12.85
CA ARG A 216 -7.96 -16.98 13.58
C ARG A 216 -7.54 -16.23 14.85
N GLU A 217 -7.85 -14.94 15.00
CA GLU A 217 -7.47 -14.16 16.19
C GLU A 217 -8.57 -13.29 16.81
N MET A 218 -9.63 -12.93 16.09
CA MET A 218 -10.70 -12.10 16.67
C MET A 218 -11.89 -12.94 17.15
N LYS A 219 -12.27 -12.75 18.42
CA LYS A 219 -13.43 -13.39 19.04
C LYS A 219 -14.68 -13.16 18.17
N ARG A 220 -15.32 -14.26 17.77
CA ARG A 220 -16.55 -14.41 16.96
C ARG A 220 -17.77 -13.54 17.35
N LYS A 221 -17.68 -12.62 18.31
CA LYS A 221 -18.85 -12.06 19.00
C LYS A 221 -19.51 -10.84 18.33
N TYR A 222 -18.90 -10.25 17.29
CA TYR A 222 -19.38 -8.99 16.70
C TYR A 222 -19.74 -9.03 15.21
N TYR A 223 -19.52 -10.15 14.51
CA TYR A 223 -19.85 -10.20 13.09
C TYR A 223 -21.36 -10.37 12.89
N PRO A 224 -22.03 -9.53 12.08
CA PRO A 224 -23.35 -9.84 11.56
C PRO A 224 -23.29 -11.22 10.91
N GLN A 225 -24.23 -12.10 11.27
CA GLN A 225 -24.49 -13.30 10.48
C GLN A 225 -25.03 -12.83 9.13
N ALA A 226 -24.14 -12.63 8.16
CA ALA A 226 -24.54 -12.37 6.79
C ALA A 226 -25.08 -13.68 6.21
N ASP A 227 -26.37 -13.95 6.40
CA ASP A 227 -27.09 -15.12 5.83
C ASP A 227 -27.78 -14.79 4.48
N ILE A 228 -27.51 -13.62 3.88
CA ILE A 228 -28.12 -13.19 2.62
C ILE A 228 -27.07 -13.27 1.52
N ALA A 229 -27.33 -14.14 0.53
CA ALA A 229 -26.61 -14.16 -0.73
C ALA A 229 -26.86 -12.83 -1.46
N LYS A 230 -25.79 -12.09 -1.75
CA LYS A 230 -25.82 -10.90 -2.62
C LYS A 230 -24.62 -10.96 -3.56
N THR A 231 -24.72 -10.35 -4.72
CA THR A 231 -23.59 -10.19 -5.63
C THR A 231 -22.47 -9.35 -5.01
N TRP A 232 -21.25 -9.47 -5.52
CA TRP A 232 -20.13 -8.61 -5.09
C TRP A 232 -20.47 -7.13 -5.23
N ARG A 233 -21.16 -6.74 -6.31
CA ARG A 233 -21.62 -5.36 -6.54
C ARG A 233 -22.57 -4.88 -5.46
N GLU A 234 -23.52 -5.72 -5.07
CA GLU A 234 -24.47 -5.43 -3.99
C GLU A 234 -23.82 -5.41 -2.59
N HIS A 235 -22.61 -5.98 -2.45
CA HIS A 235 -21.76 -5.79 -1.27
C HIS A 235 -20.85 -4.55 -1.38
N GLY A 236 -20.98 -3.77 -2.44
CA GLY A 236 -20.20 -2.54 -2.67
C GLY A 236 -18.83 -2.77 -3.30
N PHE A 237 -18.54 -3.96 -3.83
CA PHE A 237 -17.30 -4.23 -4.56
C PHE A 237 -17.50 -3.94 -6.05
N THR A 238 -16.73 -2.98 -6.58
CA THR A 238 -16.66 -2.64 -8.00
C THR A 238 -15.21 -2.77 -8.47
N MET A 239 -14.98 -3.07 -9.74
CA MET A 239 -13.61 -3.09 -10.28
C MET A 239 -12.92 -1.74 -10.06
N GLY A 240 -11.64 -1.75 -9.70
CA GLY A 240 -10.82 -0.57 -9.50
C GLY A 240 -10.82 0.26 -10.77
N HIS A 241 -11.09 1.55 -10.63
CA HIS A 241 -11.40 2.41 -11.77
C HIS A 241 -10.22 2.60 -12.73
N LEU A 242 -8.98 2.42 -12.27
CA LEU A 242 -7.78 2.46 -13.11
C LEU A 242 -7.26 1.08 -13.50
N PHE A 243 -7.78 0.02 -12.87
CA PHE A 243 -7.16 -1.31 -12.91
C PHE A 243 -7.05 -1.82 -14.34
N ARG A 244 -8.09 -1.61 -15.13
CA ARG A 244 -8.18 -2.07 -16.52
C ARG A 244 -7.33 -1.26 -17.48
N ALA A 245 -7.01 0.00 -17.16
CA ALA A 245 -6.47 0.96 -18.11
C ALA A 245 -4.94 1.02 -18.11
N VAL A 246 -4.32 0.90 -16.93
CA VAL A 246 -2.87 1.07 -16.74
C VAL A 246 -2.31 -0.02 -15.83
N LEU A 247 -1.21 -0.64 -16.29
CA LEU A 247 -0.43 -1.60 -15.52
C LEU A 247 1.04 -1.19 -15.47
N LEU A 248 1.75 -1.69 -14.45
CA LEU A 248 3.19 -1.56 -14.29
C LEU A 248 3.86 -2.90 -14.61
N VAL A 249 5.06 -2.85 -15.20
CA VAL A 249 5.89 -4.03 -15.45
C VAL A 249 7.28 -3.83 -14.86
N ALA A 250 7.69 -4.79 -14.03
CA ALA A 250 9.02 -4.95 -13.46
C ALA A 250 9.74 -6.07 -14.22
N ASP A 251 10.50 -5.69 -15.25
CA ASP A 251 11.28 -6.59 -16.11
C ASP A 251 12.76 -6.66 -15.69
N GLU A 252 13.61 -7.13 -16.59
CA GLU A 252 15.07 -7.19 -16.40
C GLU A 252 15.76 -5.82 -16.32
N ASN A 253 15.08 -4.76 -16.76
CA ASN A 253 15.58 -3.38 -16.82
C ASN A 253 15.02 -2.51 -15.69
N VAL A 254 14.69 -3.13 -14.55
CA VAL A 254 14.28 -2.40 -13.33
C VAL A 254 15.42 -1.55 -12.78
N PHE A 255 16.65 -2.00 -12.96
CA PHE A 255 17.83 -1.25 -12.55
C PHE A 255 18.32 -0.31 -13.64
N PRO A 256 18.89 0.84 -13.26
CA PRO A 256 19.67 1.63 -14.19
C PRO A 256 20.90 0.82 -14.64
N GLU A 257 21.23 0.86 -15.94
CA GLU A 257 22.39 0.15 -16.52
C GLU A 257 23.71 0.50 -15.82
N THR A 258 23.82 1.74 -15.32
CA THR A 258 24.90 2.19 -14.46
C THR A 258 24.31 2.49 -13.08
N CYS A 259 24.65 1.67 -12.09
CA CYS A 259 24.30 1.96 -10.71
C CYS A 259 25.09 3.22 -10.29
N PRO A 260 24.44 4.36 -9.98
CA PRO A 260 25.14 5.61 -9.68
C PRO A 260 25.92 5.56 -8.36
N VAL A 261 25.76 4.48 -7.58
CA VAL A 261 26.32 4.32 -6.26
C VAL A 261 26.81 2.88 -6.09
N GLN A 262 28.12 2.69 -5.94
CA GLN A 262 28.70 1.40 -5.54
C GLN A 262 28.94 1.41 -4.02
N PRO A 263 28.75 0.28 -3.30
CA PRO A 263 29.19 0.17 -1.92
C PRO A 263 30.72 0.30 -1.86
N GLU A 264 31.23 1.06 -0.90
CA GLU A 264 32.65 1.46 -0.82
C GLU A 264 33.56 0.37 -0.20
N SER A 265 33.05 -0.75 0.31
CA SER A 265 33.85 -1.71 1.09
C SER A 265 33.57 -3.20 0.79
N GLU A 266 34.62 -4.04 0.93
CA GLU A 266 34.51 -5.49 1.08
C GLU A 266 33.92 -5.81 2.46
N LEU A 267 32.78 -6.50 2.45
CA LEU A 267 31.79 -6.55 3.53
C LEU A 267 32.23 -7.43 4.73
N ASN A 268 32.15 -6.90 5.97
CA ASN A 268 32.28 -7.66 7.22
C ASN A 268 31.04 -7.49 8.15
N ASP A 269 30.40 -8.63 8.40
CA ASP A 269 29.29 -9.08 9.28
C ASP A 269 28.26 -8.15 9.96
N ASP A 270 28.48 -6.85 10.22
CA ASP A 270 27.44 -5.98 10.84
C ASP A 270 27.44 -4.53 10.31
N SER A 271 28.62 -4.01 9.92
CA SER A 271 28.74 -2.78 9.09
C SER A 271 28.02 -2.97 7.74
N THR A 272 28.11 -4.20 7.23
CA THR A 272 27.52 -4.68 5.98
C THR A 272 26.04 -4.37 5.83
N LEU A 273 25.22 -4.62 6.86
CA LEU A 273 23.76 -4.42 6.74
C LEU A 273 23.37 -2.95 6.65
N LYS A 274 24.08 -2.07 7.39
CA LYS A 274 23.87 -0.62 7.36
C LYS A 274 24.37 -0.01 6.05
N GLU A 275 25.48 -0.50 5.51
CA GLU A 275 26.01 -0.06 4.22
C GLU A 275 25.09 -0.50 3.07
N ILE A 276 24.63 -1.75 3.07
CA ILE A 276 23.63 -2.26 2.11
C ILE A 276 22.34 -1.46 2.21
N ALA A 277 21.87 -1.17 3.43
CA ALA A 277 20.71 -0.33 3.67
C ALA A 277 20.85 1.06 3.04
N ALA A 278 21.92 1.78 3.37
CA ALA A 278 22.20 3.12 2.84
C ALA A 278 22.40 3.12 1.32
N TRP A 279 22.94 2.04 0.77
CA TRP A 279 23.04 1.84 -0.67
C TRP A 279 21.66 1.67 -1.31
N LEU A 280 20.79 0.81 -0.77
CA LEU A 280 19.43 0.62 -1.30
C LEU A 280 18.59 1.89 -1.22
N GLU A 281 18.70 2.67 -0.14
CA GLU A 281 17.99 3.94 -0.02
C GLU A 281 18.35 4.92 -1.13
N ARG A 282 19.60 4.86 -1.61
CA ARG A 282 20.06 5.65 -2.77
C ARG A 282 19.65 5.02 -4.10
N LEU A 283 19.56 3.69 -4.18
CA LEU A 283 19.24 2.98 -5.42
C LEU A 283 17.75 2.95 -5.74
N MET A 284 16.87 2.73 -4.77
CA MET A 284 15.45 2.53 -5.02
C MET A 284 14.77 3.69 -5.76
N PRO A 285 15.09 4.97 -5.48
CA PRO A 285 14.56 6.09 -6.27
C PRO A 285 14.90 6.04 -7.77
N GLU A 286 16.01 5.37 -8.12
CA GLU A 286 16.49 5.20 -9.50
C GLU A 286 15.90 3.96 -10.18
N CYS A 287 15.23 3.07 -9.43
CA CYS A 287 14.57 1.90 -10.02
C CYS A 287 13.45 2.34 -10.98
N ARG A 288 13.44 1.75 -12.18
CA ARG A 288 12.49 2.07 -13.24
C ARG A 288 11.51 0.93 -13.45
N VAL A 289 10.29 1.28 -13.80
CA VAL A 289 9.24 0.34 -14.22
C VAL A 289 8.69 0.79 -15.55
N LEU A 290 8.23 -0.17 -16.37
CA LEU A 290 7.50 0.14 -17.59
C LEU A 290 6.04 0.37 -17.25
N MET A 291 5.53 1.57 -17.51
CA MET A 291 4.10 1.86 -17.46
C MET A 291 3.51 1.53 -18.82
N VAL A 292 2.39 0.81 -18.83
CA VAL A 292 1.75 0.32 -20.06
C VAL A 292 0.28 0.67 -20.06
N ARG A 293 -0.20 1.26 -21.15
CA ARG A 293 -1.63 1.41 -21.44
C ARG A 293 -2.16 0.12 -22.04
N THR A 294 -3.32 -0.31 -21.55
CA THR A 294 -4.00 -1.49 -22.08
C THR A 294 -4.90 -1.17 -23.28
N GLY A 295 -5.22 0.12 -23.47
CA GLY A 295 -6.21 0.61 -24.43
C GLY A 295 -7.66 0.55 -23.95
N ASP A 296 -7.90 0.07 -22.73
CA ASP A 296 -9.23 -0.04 -22.13
C ASP A 296 -9.57 1.20 -21.29
N ASP A 297 -9.80 2.32 -21.99
CA ASP A 297 -10.01 3.62 -21.34
C ASP A 297 -11.50 4.04 -21.32
N ALA A 298 -12.41 3.18 -21.78
CA ALA A 298 -13.81 3.56 -22.08
C ALA A 298 -14.63 4.00 -20.84
N HIS A 299 -14.18 3.62 -19.65
CA HIS A 299 -14.81 3.95 -18.37
C HIS A 299 -14.17 5.18 -17.70
N LEU A 300 -13.06 5.69 -18.24
CA LEU A 300 -12.34 6.83 -17.69
C LEU A 300 -12.92 8.15 -18.23
N SER A 301 -12.68 9.24 -17.49
CA SER A 301 -13.08 10.59 -17.87
C SER A 301 -12.39 11.06 -19.16
N ARG A 302 -11.20 10.51 -19.42
CA ARG A 302 -10.39 10.74 -20.60
C ARG A 302 -9.47 9.54 -20.85
N PRO A 303 -9.07 9.28 -22.12
CA PRO A 303 -8.03 8.31 -22.41
C PRO A 303 -6.74 8.61 -21.65
N VAL A 304 -6.08 7.56 -21.17
CA VAL A 304 -4.78 7.71 -20.50
C VAL A 304 -3.78 8.24 -21.50
N SER A 305 -2.93 9.17 -21.06
CA SER A 305 -1.87 9.73 -21.90
C SER A 305 -0.56 9.78 -21.14
N PHE A 306 0.49 9.23 -21.73
CA PHE A 306 1.85 9.31 -21.22
C PHE A 306 2.64 10.50 -21.77
N ALA A 307 2.00 11.41 -22.52
CA ALA A 307 2.68 12.53 -23.17
C ALA A 307 3.50 13.41 -22.21
N SER A 308 3.05 13.56 -20.95
CA SER A 308 3.79 14.31 -19.92
C SER A 308 4.98 13.55 -19.32
N LEU A 309 5.05 12.23 -19.54
CA LEU A 309 6.11 11.34 -19.04
C LEU A 309 7.17 11.04 -20.11
N VAL A 310 6.88 11.39 -21.37
CA VAL A 310 7.80 11.22 -22.48
C VAL A 310 8.96 12.17 -22.29
N ASP A 311 10.15 11.59 -22.18
CA ASP A 311 11.40 12.33 -22.16
C ASP A 311 12.03 12.13 -23.54
N PRO A 312 12.17 13.18 -24.37
CA PRO A 312 12.73 13.06 -25.71
C PRO A 312 14.17 12.52 -25.74
N SER A 313 14.83 12.40 -24.58
CA SER A 313 16.17 11.80 -24.44
C SER A 313 16.20 10.30 -24.12
N ASN A 314 15.06 9.65 -23.82
CA ASN A 314 14.98 8.21 -23.54
C ASN A 314 14.58 7.40 -24.79
N SER A 315 15.48 6.54 -25.28
CA SER A 315 15.32 5.72 -26.49
C SER A 315 14.28 4.59 -26.41
N ASP A 316 13.77 4.30 -25.21
CA ASP A 316 12.78 3.23 -24.97
C ASP A 316 11.31 3.63 -25.29
N GLN A 317 11.07 4.84 -25.82
CA GLN A 317 9.73 5.45 -25.84
C GLN A 317 8.96 5.38 -27.19
N GLY A 318 9.32 4.44 -28.07
CA GLY A 318 8.47 4.03 -29.20
C GLY A 318 8.87 4.57 -30.59
N ASP A 319 8.32 3.91 -31.61
CA ASP A 319 8.72 3.87 -33.02
C ASP A 319 8.31 5.08 -33.90
N GLY A 320 7.93 6.20 -33.30
CA GLY A 320 7.55 7.40 -34.03
C GLY A 320 6.10 7.43 -34.57
N SER A 321 5.21 6.57 -34.09
CA SER A 321 3.79 6.52 -34.46
C SER A 321 2.88 7.54 -33.72
N GLY A 322 3.40 8.30 -32.76
CA GLY A 322 2.70 9.44 -32.15
C GLY A 322 1.73 9.11 -31.00
N GLN A 323 1.52 7.84 -30.67
CA GLN A 323 0.83 7.41 -29.46
C GLN A 323 1.78 6.56 -28.61
N VAL A 324 2.23 7.11 -27.48
CA VAL A 324 3.13 6.40 -26.57
C VAL A 324 2.27 5.49 -25.68
N ASP A 325 2.18 4.21 -26.07
CA ASP A 325 1.41 3.20 -25.33
C ASP A 325 2.19 2.61 -24.16
N MET A 326 3.50 2.87 -24.08
CA MET A 326 4.35 2.46 -22.98
C MET A 326 5.47 3.45 -22.70
N VAL A 327 5.81 3.66 -21.43
CA VAL A 327 6.88 4.57 -21.01
C VAL A 327 7.64 4.00 -19.82
N ARG A 328 8.97 4.03 -19.87
CA ARG A 328 9.83 3.60 -18.75
C ARG A 328 10.15 4.79 -17.85
N VAL A 329 9.67 4.76 -16.62
CA VAL A 329 9.83 5.85 -15.63
C VAL A 329 10.32 5.31 -14.30
N THR A 330 10.83 6.18 -13.43
CA THR A 330 11.16 5.77 -12.05
C THR A 330 9.90 5.42 -11.26
N VAL A 331 10.02 4.55 -10.26
CA VAL A 331 8.89 4.17 -9.38
C VAL A 331 8.15 5.39 -8.80
N PRO A 332 8.82 6.42 -8.24
CA PRO A 332 8.14 7.61 -7.72
C PRO A 332 7.30 8.36 -8.75
N VAL A 333 7.75 8.40 -10.00
CA VAL A 333 7.02 9.04 -11.11
C VAL A 333 5.78 8.22 -11.46
N ALA A 334 5.91 6.90 -11.56
CA ALA A 334 4.77 6.01 -11.83
C ALA A 334 3.68 6.12 -10.75
N ILE A 335 4.07 6.09 -9.46
CA ILE A 335 3.10 6.14 -8.36
C ILE A 335 2.37 7.49 -8.32
N ARG A 336 3.11 8.58 -8.52
CA ARG A 336 2.51 9.92 -8.58
C ARG A 336 1.54 10.05 -9.75
N PHE A 337 1.91 9.58 -10.93
CA PHE A 337 1.03 9.61 -12.10
C PHE A 337 -0.28 8.85 -11.85
N LEU A 338 -0.20 7.63 -11.30
CA LEU A 338 -1.39 6.84 -10.98
C LEU A 338 -2.28 7.51 -9.93
N HIS A 339 -1.67 8.12 -8.91
CA HIS A 339 -2.40 8.89 -7.90
C HIS A 339 -3.09 10.12 -8.50
N GLU A 340 -2.42 10.89 -9.35
CA GLU A 340 -3.00 12.04 -10.03
C GLU A 340 -4.15 11.63 -10.96
N LEU A 341 -4.00 10.51 -11.67
CA LEU A 341 -5.06 9.95 -12.50
C LEU A 341 -6.28 9.55 -11.64
N GLN A 342 -6.07 8.90 -10.49
CA GLN A 342 -7.13 8.53 -9.56
C GLN A 342 -7.89 9.77 -9.05
N VAL A 343 -7.16 10.82 -8.64
CA VAL A 343 -7.77 12.07 -8.17
C VAL A 343 -8.57 12.75 -9.28
N GLN A 344 -8.12 12.70 -10.53
CA GLN A 344 -8.88 13.24 -11.67
C GLN A 344 -10.19 12.49 -11.90
N GLU A 345 -10.15 11.16 -11.81
CA GLU A 345 -11.34 10.33 -11.96
C GLU A 345 -12.33 10.52 -10.81
N GLU A 346 -11.84 10.63 -9.56
CA GLU A 346 -12.66 11.00 -8.40
C GLU A 346 -13.28 12.41 -8.57
N ALA A 347 -12.58 13.35 -9.17
CA ALA A 347 -13.13 14.68 -9.46
C ALA A 347 -14.19 14.65 -10.58
N ALA A 348 -14.07 13.73 -11.54
CA ALA A 348 -14.96 13.62 -12.69
C ALA A 348 -16.24 12.82 -12.41
N TYR A 349 -16.15 11.77 -11.58
CA TYR A 349 -17.27 10.87 -11.27
C TYR A 349 -17.75 11.03 -9.83
N LEU A 350 -18.99 11.49 -9.67
CA LEU A 350 -19.60 11.76 -8.37
C LEU A 350 -19.60 10.53 -7.43
N ASP A 351 -19.84 9.33 -7.98
CA ASP A 351 -19.90 8.12 -7.16
C ASP A 351 -18.51 7.69 -6.67
N LEU A 352 -17.46 7.85 -7.49
CA LEU A 352 -16.07 7.63 -7.04
C LEU A 352 -15.71 8.61 -5.92
N ARG A 353 -16.06 9.89 -6.09
CA ARG A 353 -15.86 10.91 -5.07
C ARG A 353 -16.54 10.55 -3.75
N ARG A 354 -17.83 10.17 -3.80
CA ARG A 354 -18.61 9.79 -2.62
C ARG A 354 -17.99 8.60 -1.89
N VAL A 355 -17.48 7.61 -2.63
CA VAL A 355 -16.80 6.46 -2.04
C VAL A 355 -15.50 6.89 -1.36
N ALA A 356 -14.68 7.70 -2.03
CA ALA A 356 -13.43 8.22 -1.47
C ALA A 356 -13.65 9.10 -0.23
N ASP A 357 -14.61 10.03 -0.28
CA ASP A 357 -14.98 10.91 0.82
C ASP A 357 -15.47 10.09 2.03
N ARG A 358 -16.34 9.11 1.81
CA ARG A 358 -16.83 8.22 2.87
C ARG A 358 -15.69 7.41 3.50
N MET A 359 -14.77 6.87 2.70
CA MET A 359 -13.62 6.13 3.23
C MET A 359 -12.73 7.03 4.09
N THR A 360 -12.50 8.27 3.66
CA THR A 360 -11.77 9.25 4.46
C THR A 360 -12.52 9.55 5.76
N GLU A 361 -13.83 9.82 5.71
CA GLU A 361 -14.64 10.12 6.89
C GLU A 361 -14.64 8.97 7.91
N GLU A 362 -14.88 7.73 7.46
CA GLU A 362 -14.83 6.51 8.28
C GLU A 362 -13.48 6.40 9.01
N ARG A 363 -12.37 6.58 8.28
CA ARG A 363 -11.02 6.51 8.82
C ARG A 363 -10.73 7.62 9.82
N GLU A 364 -11.09 8.86 9.51
CA GLU A 364 -10.89 10.00 10.41
C GLU A 364 -11.76 9.87 11.68
N SER A 365 -12.97 9.32 11.58
CA SER A 365 -13.80 9.02 12.76
C SER A 365 -13.17 7.95 13.63
N ALA A 366 -12.72 6.84 13.03
CA ALA A 366 -12.05 5.75 13.73
C ALA A 366 -10.77 6.25 14.45
N CYS A 367 -10.00 7.11 13.80
CA CYS A 367 -8.82 7.75 14.40
C CYS A 367 -9.20 8.57 15.63
N ARG A 368 -10.21 9.44 15.54
CA ARG A 368 -10.67 10.25 16.69
C ARG A 368 -11.15 9.37 17.85
N GLU A 369 -11.98 8.38 17.56
CA GLU A 369 -12.51 7.45 18.57
C GLU A 369 -11.38 6.66 19.26
N TRP A 370 -10.39 6.20 18.49
CA TRP A 370 -9.23 5.50 19.03
C TRP A 370 -8.37 6.42 19.91
N VAL A 371 -8.07 7.65 19.45
CA VAL A 371 -7.32 8.64 20.23
C VAL A 371 -8.04 8.95 21.54
N ASP A 372 -9.35 9.17 21.51
CA ASP A 372 -10.15 9.42 22.71
C ASP A 372 -10.15 8.23 23.67
N SER A 373 -10.21 7.02 23.14
CA SER A 373 -10.11 5.80 23.93
C SER A 373 -8.75 5.65 24.62
N VAL A 374 -7.66 5.92 23.90
CA VAL A 374 -6.29 5.89 24.45
C VAL A 374 -6.11 6.96 25.53
N MET A 375 -6.58 8.17 25.28
CA MET A 375 -6.50 9.28 26.24
C MET A 375 -7.31 9.00 27.50
N ARG A 376 -8.53 8.46 27.37
CA ARG A 376 -9.36 8.05 28.52
C ARG A 376 -8.68 6.99 29.37
N HIS A 377 -8.10 5.95 28.74
CA HIS A 377 -7.34 4.95 29.50
C HIS A 377 -6.13 5.56 30.22
N ALA A 378 -5.47 6.55 29.62
CA ALA A 378 -4.35 7.26 30.24
C ALA A 378 -4.76 8.19 31.40
N GLU A 379 -6.04 8.58 31.51
CA GLU A 379 -6.57 9.24 32.72
C GLU A 379 -6.57 8.28 33.91
N ASP A 380 -6.81 6.99 33.68
CA ASP A 380 -6.84 5.96 34.72
C ASP A 380 -5.43 5.50 35.14
N VAL A 381 -4.55 5.25 34.17
CA VAL A 381 -3.21 4.65 34.43
C VAL A 381 -2.05 5.65 34.36
N GLY A 382 -2.34 6.91 34.03
CA GLY A 382 -1.34 7.95 33.73
C GLY A 382 -0.78 7.86 32.31
N MET A 383 -0.35 9.02 31.78
CA MET A 383 0.23 9.13 30.42
C MET A 383 1.48 8.26 30.21
N ASP A 384 2.29 8.05 31.26
CA ASP A 384 3.45 7.16 31.20
C ASP A 384 3.11 5.69 31.55
N GLY A 385 1.86 5.39 31.90
CA GLY A 385 1.38 4.04 32.16
C GLY A 385 0.85 3.31 30.93
N ASN A 386 0.48 4.05 29.86
CA ASN A 386 -0.02 3.53 28.59
C ASN A 386 1.06 3.66 27.50
N GLU A 387 1.33 2.59 26.75
CA GLU A 387 2.38 2.55 25.72
C GLU A 387 2.23 3.64 24.66
N TYR A 388 1.01 3.91 24.19
CA TYR A 388 0.77 4.85 23.11
C TYR A 388 0.95 6.30 23.57
N THR A 389 0.41 6.65 24.74
CA THR A 389 0.61 7.99 25.32
C THR A 389 2.07 8.19 25.74
N TRP A 390 2.74 7.15 26.24
CA TRP A 390 4.16 7.18 26.55
C TRP A 390 4.98 7.55 25.29
N LYS A 391 4.72 6.89 24.15
CA LYS A 391 5.37 7.19 22.86
C LYS A 391 5.05 8.61 22.39
N ALA A 392 3.77 9.00 22.42
CA ALA A 392 3.31 10.30 21.92
C ALA A 392 3.88 11.48 22.73
N VAL A 393 3.99 11.37 24.06
CA VAL A 393 4.63 12.38 24.92
C VAL A 393 6.11 12.57 24.56
N ARG A 394 6.82 11.49 24.27
CA ARG A 394 8.24 11.55 23.92
C ARG A 394 8.47 12.10 22.52
N ARG A 395 7.58 11.77 21.56
CA ARG A 395 7.53 12.42 20.24
C ARG A 395 7.28 13.92 20.36
N MET A 396 6.34 14.34 21.20
CA MET A 396 6.04 15.76 21.46
C MET A 396 7.26 16.50 22.05
N TRP A 397 7.94 15.90 23.04
CA TRP A 397 9.17 16.51 23.59
C TRP A 397 10.31 16.60 22.58
N ALA A 398 10.51 15.57 21.76
CA ALA A 398 11.52 15.60 20.72
C ALA A 398 11.21 16.67 19.68
N ALA A 399 9.97 16.71 19.18
CA ALA A 399 9.53 17.69 18.19
C ALA A 399 9.70 19.13 18.69
N ARG A 400 9.45 19.38 19.97
CA ARG A 400 9.68 20.69 20.61
C ARG A 400 11.15 21.12 20.56
N ASP A 401 12.07 20.18 20.66
CA ASP A 401 13.50 20.43 20.60
C ASP A 401 14.04 20.39 19.14
N GLY A 402 13.17 20.22 18.14
CA GLY A 402 13.57 20.04 16.75
C GLY A 402 14.16 18.66 16.44
N GLU A 403 13.97 17.68 17.32
CA GLU A 403 14.46 16.32 17.22
C GLU A 403 13.32 15.32 16.93
N THR A 404 13.68 14.08 16.62
CA THR A 404 12.73 12.98 16.41
C THR A 404 12.90 11.91 17.48
N PHE A 405 11.77 11.42 18.03
CA PHE A 405 11.76 10.27 18.93
C PHE A 405 11.33 9.02 18.18
N SER A 406 12.28 8.13 17.94
CA SER A 406 12.11 6.88 17.21
C SER A 406 12.72 5.71 17.98
N ALA A 407 12.25 4.50 17.69
CA ALA A 407 12.99 3.31 18.07
C ALA A 407 14.23 3.16 17.17
N VAL A 408 15.40 2.95 17.77
CA VAL A 408 16.70 2.54 17.19
C VAL A 408 16.57 1.29 16.31
N GLN A 409 15.50 0.51 16.46
CA GLN A 409 15.01 -0.39 15.41
C GLN A 409 13.78 0.21 14.72
N GLY A 410 14.03 0.97 13.66
CA GLY A 410 13.05 1.20 12.60
C GLY A 410 11.87 2.08 12.99
N ASP A 411 12.11 3.38 13.14
CA ASP A 411 11.03 4.35 13.01
C ASP A 411 11.54 5.63 12.32
N GLU A 412 11.88 5.49 11.04
CA GLU A 412 11.79 6.58 10.05
C GLU A 412 10.32 6.70 9.60
N THR A 413 9.40 6.99 10.52
CA THR A 413 8.10 7.56 10.12
C THR A 413 8.38 9.01 9.74
N ARG A 414 8.67 9.24 8.47
CA ARG A 414 7.55 9.36 7.54
C ARG A 414 7.27 8.17 6.66
N LEU A 415 8.20 7.27 6.42
CA LEU A 415 8.08 6.24 5.38
C LEU A 415 9.21 5.22 5.53
N PHE A 416 8.99 4.16 6.31
CA PHE A 416 9.95 3.12 6.71
C PHE A 416 11.21 2.97 5.83
N PRO A 417 12.37 2.77 6.47
CA PRO A 417 13.55 2.41 5.73
C PRO A 417 13.42 1.00 5.15
N LEU A 418 13.97 0.80 3.96
CA LEU A 418 14.00 -0.46 3.19
C LEU A 418 14.58 -1.63 4.00
N TYR A 419 15.40 -1.35 5.01
CA TYR A 419 16.04 -2.34 5.86
C TYR A 419 15.14 -2.91 6.95
N SER A 420 14.00 -2.29 7.26
CA SER A 420 13.08 -2.86 8.25
C SER A 420 12.40 -4.15 7.78
N TRP A 421 12.46 -4.49 6.48
CA TRP A 421 11.86 -5.69 5.86
C TRP A 421 12.68 -6.98 6.01
N THR A 422 13.87 -6.94 6.63
CA THR A 422 14.76 -8.11 6.76
C THR A 422 14.40 -9.06 7.90
N SER A 423 13.38 -8.77 8.72
CA SER A 423 12.86 -9.70 9.73
C SER A 423 11.84 -10.69 9.13
N ILE A 424 12.15 -11.27 7.97
CA ILE A 424 11.49 -12.48 7.47
C ILE A 424 12.48 -13.61 7.73
N TRP A 425 12.33 -14.25 8.90
CA TRP A 425 12.83 -15.59 9.14
C TRP A 425 11.77 -16.60 8.69
#